data_AF-A0AAU2WZX6-F1
#
_entry.id   AF-A0AAU2WZX6-F1
#
_cell.length_a   1.000
_cell.length_b   1.000
_cell.length_c   1.000
_cell.angle_alpha   90.00
_cell.angle_beta   90.00
_cell.angle_gamma   90.00
#
_symmetry.space_group_name_H-M   'P 1'
#
loop_
_entity.id
_entity.type
_entity.pdbx_description
1 polymer ?
#
loop_
_entity_poly.entity_id
_entity_poly.type
_entity_poly.pdbx_seq_one_letter_code
_entity_poly.pdbx_strand_id
1 'polypeptide(L)'
;MRSTDHKSPETDEVDTRTPAQRLGALVTELATKAGYDVTSGSGGRAALVRAIGSMSQSAVSRMLEGKTLPMPNQLEAIARAVHGDVRDLLVASGVISGHSWPKNANGGVLSSNSQPTRLTPEEAADLWGITDVGVRGMLVESVNTAIRLQNEADSRARGDAGRR
;
A
#
# COMPACT_ATOMS: atom_id res chain seq x y z
N MET A 1 17.61 -30.13 33.73
CA MET A 1 17.30 -28.70 33.50
C MET A 1 17.15 -28.49 32.00
N ARG A 2 16.05 -27.82 31.61
CA ARG A 2 15.60 -27.36 30.27
C ARG A 2 16.69 -27.26 29.18
N SER A 3 16.49 -27.89 28.02
CA SER A 3 15.87 -27.31 26.81
C SER A 3 16.28 -25.87 26.53
N THR A 4 17.13 -25.72 25.52
CA THR A 4 16.94 -24.71 24.47
C THR A 4 17.39 -25.32 23.16
N ASP A 5 16.48 -26.04 22.50
CA ASP A 5 16.50 -26.19 21.06
C ASP A 5 16.65 -24.80 20.44
N HIS A 6 17.79 -24.55 19.82
CA HIS A 6 17.95 -23.43 18.91
C HIS A 6 17.08 -23.73 17.69
N LYS A 7 15.88 -23.15 17.67
CA LYS A 7 15.04 -23.05 16.47
C LYS A 7 15.87 -22.32 15.42
N SER A 8 16.37 -23.07 14.44
CA SER A 8 17.02 -22.53 13.24
C SER A 8 16.15 -21.43 12.62
N PRO A 9 16.76 -20.37 12.07
CA PRO A 9 16.02 -19.31 11.40
C PRO A 9 15.20 -19.91 10.25
N GLU A 10 13.93 -19.51 10.20
CA GLU A 10 12.99 -19.78 9.10
C GLU A 10 13.72 -19.65 7.76
N THR A 11 13.82 -20.77 7.07
CA THR A 11 14.19 -20.83 5.66
C THR A 11 13.32 -19.85 4.89
N ASP A 12 13.95 -18.81 4.36
CA ASP A 12 13.46 -18.02 3.25
C ASP A 12 13.26 -19.01 2.09
N GLU A 13 12.07 -19.63 2.01
CA GLU A 13 11.73 -20.55 0.94
C GLU A 13 11.88 -19.75 -0.36
N VAL A 14 12.92 -20.07 -1.12
CA VAL A 14 13.15 -19.47 -2.43
C VAL A 14 11.92 -19.81 -3.27
N ASP A 15 11.02 -18.84 -3.43
CA ASP A 15 9.81 -19.00 -4.21
C ASP A 15 10.20 -19.29 -5.67
N THR A 16 10.19 -20.57 -6.04
CA THR A 16 10.62 -21.04 -7.36
C THR A 16 9.63 -20.68 -8.47
N ARG A 17 8.48 -20.07 -8.12
CA ARG A 17 7.50 -19.64 -9.10
C ARG A 17 8.06 -18.53 -9.99
N THR A 18 7.69 -18.55 -11.25
CA THR A 18 7.93 -17.41 -12.14
C THR A 18 7.10 -16.19 -11.70
N PRO A 19 7.47 -14.95 -12.08
CA PRO A 19 6.64 -13.78 -11.78
C PRO A 19 5.20 -13.91 -12.28
N ALA A 20 4.99 -14.55 -13.44
CA ALA A 20 3.67 -14.80 -13.98
C ALA A 20 2.85 -15.74 -13.07
N GLN A 21 3.47 -16.82 -12.56
CA GLN A 21 2.84 -17.75 -11.63
C GLN A 21 2.51 -17.10 -10.28
N ARG A 22 3.42 -16.28 -9.73
CA ARG A 22 3.17 -15.54 -8.48
C ARG A 22 2.02 -14.56 -8.64
N LEU A 23 2.02 -13.79 -9.74
CA LEU A 23 0.95 -12.84 -10.02
C LEU A 23 -0.39 -13.56 -10.22
N GLY A 24 -0.43 -14.63 -11.01
CA GLY A 24 -1.65 -15.40 -11.27
C GLY A 24 -2.26 -15.97 -9.99
N ALA A 25 -1.42 -16.52 -9.10
CA ALA A 25 -1.84 -17.00 -7.79
C ALA A 25 -2.39 -15.87 -6.90
N LEU A 26 -1.66 -14.74 -6.81
CA LEU A 26 -2.09 -13.57 -6.02
C LEU A 26 -3.42 -13.00 -6.51
N VAL A 27 -3.56 -12.79 -7.82
CA VAL A 27 -4.81 -12.26 -8.39
C VAL A 27 -5.95 -13.25 -8.19
N THR A 28 -5.70 -14.55 -8.27
CA THR A 28 -6.71 -15.59 -7.99
C THR A 28 -7.21 -15.49 -6.55
N GLU A 29 -6.29 -15.41 -5.58
CA GLU A 29 -6.63 -15.26 -4.17
C GLU A 29 -7.45 -13.98 -3.90
N LEU A 30 -6.98 -12.84 -4.43
CA LEU A 30 -7.67 -11.55 -4.25
C LEU A 30 -9.04 -11.54 -4.95
N ALA A 31 -9.14 -12.11 -6.15
CA ALA A 31 -10.40 -12.23 -6.86
C ALA A 31 -11.41 -13.08 -6.09
N THR A 32 -10.98 -14.21 -5.51
CA THR A 32 -11.83 -15.04 -4.65
C THR A 32 -12.28 -14.29 -3.41
N LYS A 33 -11.39 -13.53 -2.74
CA LYS A 33 -11.75 -12.66 -1.60
C LYS A 33 -12.73 -11.54 -1.97
N ALA A 34 -12.62 -11.00 -3.18
CA ALA A 34 -13.55 -10.02 -3.73
C ALA A 34 -14.89 -10.63 -4.23
N GLY A 35 -15.08 -11.94 -4.09
CA GLY A 35 -16.34 -12.62 -4.45
C GLY A 35 -16.41 -13.09 -5.91
N TYR A 36 -15.32 -13.04 -6.67
CA TYR A 36 -15.25 -13.63 -8.00
C TYR A 36 -14.92 -15.13 -7.91
N ASP A 37 -15.86 -15.99 -8.33
CA ASP A 37 -15.53 -17.40 -8.57
C ASP A 37 -14.74 -17.56 -9.87
N VAL A 38 -13.43 -17.46 -9.74
CA VAL A 38 -12.47 -17.67 -10.84
C VAL A 38 -12.01 -19.12 -10.95
N THR A 39 -12.46 -20.02 -10.08
CA THR A 39 -12.06 -21.44 -10.08
C THR A 39 -13.01 -22.32 -10.88
N SER A 40 -14.32 -22.06 -10.79
CA SER A 40 -15.37 -22.82 -11.46
C SER A 40 -15.83 -22.08 -12.72
N GLY A 41 -15.89 -22.78 -13.86
CA GLY A 41 -16.27 -22.17 -15.13
C GLY A 41 -17.69 -21.63 -15.13
N SER A 42 -17.83 -20.30 -15.23
CA SER A 42 -18.64 -19.60 -16.27
C SER A 42 -18.91 -18.14 -15.90
N GLY A 43 -19.13 -17.81 -14.62
CA GLY A 43 -19.57 -16.49 -14.18
C GLY A 43 -18.48 -15.55 -13.65
N GLY A 44 -17.69 -16.01 -12.67
CA GLY A 44 -16.79 -15.11 -11.94
C GLY A 44 -15.63 -14.59 -12.79
N ARG A 45 -15.06 -15.40 -13.69
CA ARG A 45 -14.07 -14.92 -14.68
C ARG A 45 -14.64 -13.84 -15.60
N ALA A 46 -15.86 -14.01 -16.09
CA ALA A 46 -16.49 -13.00 -16.96
C ALA A 46 -16.80 -11.71 -16.19
N ALA A 47 -17.21 -11.82 -14.92
CA ALA A 47 -17.40 -10.68 -14.04
C ALA A 47 -16.08 -9.93 -13.76
N LEU A 48 -14.99 -10.66 -13.51
CA LEU A 48 -13.67 -10.07 -13.33
C LEU A 48 -13.18 -9.35 -14.60
N VAL A 49 -13.36 -9.95 -15.77
CA VAL A 49 -13.04 -9.31 -17.06
C VAL A 49 -13.77 -7.99 -17.21
N ARG A 50 -15.07 -7.95 -16.89
CA ARG A 50 -15.86 -6.70 -16.94
C ARG A 50 -15.38 -5.67 -15.92
N ALA A 51 -15.00 -6.10 -14.72
CA ALA A 51 -14.51 -5.21 -13.68
C ALA A 51 -13.14 -4.59 -14.04
N ILE A 52 -12.26 -5.35 -14.69
CA ILE A 52 -10.96 -4.86 -15.16
C ILE A 52 -11.14 -3.89 -16.36
N GLY A 53 -12.03 -4.23 -17.30
CA GLY A 53 -12.40 -3.38 -18.44
C GLY A 53 -11.35 -3.21 -19.55
N SER A 54 -10.06 -3.40 -19.24
CA SER A 54 -8.93 -3.16 -20.15
C SER A 54 -8.28 -4.42 -20.73
N MET A 55 -8.85 -5.61 -20.45
CA MET A 55 -8.28 -6.90 -20.85
C MET A 55 -9.33 -7.82 -21.48
N SER A 56 -8.91 -8.62 -22.46
CA SER A 56 -9.76 -9.66 -23.04
C SER A 56 -9.89 -10.86 -22.10
N GLN A 57 -10.96 -11.65 -22.25
CA GLN A 57 -11.16 -12.87 -21.47
C GLN A 57 -10.00 -13.87 -21.59
N SER A 58 -9.43 -14.02 -22.78
CA SER A 58 -8.25 -14.87 -23.01
C SER A 58 -7.00 -14.34 -22.29
N ALA A 59 -6.78 -13.02 -22.28
CA ALA A 59 -5.66 -12.41 -21.57
C ALA A 59 -5.80 -12.60 -20.04
N VAL A 60 -7.00 -12.37 -19.49
CA VAL A 60 -7.27 -12.61 -18.07
C VAL A 60 -7.08 -14.09 -17.72
N SER A 61 -7.55 -15.02 -18.56
CA SER A 61 -7.41 -16.45 -18.30
C SER A 61 -5.94 -16.88 -18.27
N ARG A 62 -5.15 -16.49 -19.27
CA ARG A 62 -3.71 -16.77 -19.32
C ARG A 62 -2.94 -16.15 -18.15
N MET A 63 -3.34 -14.96 -17.70
CA MET A 63 -2.77 -14.31 -16.52
C MET A 63 -3.07 -15.10 -15.24
N LEU A 64 -4.34 -15.48 -15.00
CA LEU A 64 -4.73 -16.25 -13.82
C LEU A 64 -4.06 -17.63 -13.78
N GLU A 65 -3.85 -18.25 -14.94
CA GLU A 65 -3.11 -19.50 -15.10
C GLU A 65 -1.59 -19.34 -14.96
N GLY A 66 -1.09 -18.12 -14.75
CA GLY A 66 0.34 -17.83 -14.60
C GLY A 66 1.15 -17.99 -15.88
N LYS A 67 0.52 -17.97 -17.05
CA LYS A 67 1.17 -18.12 -18.36
C LYS A 67 1.68 -16.81 -18.95
N THR A 68 1.07 -15.69 -18.59
CA THR A 68 1.41 -14.36 -19.12
C THR A 68 1.37 -13.30 -18.05
N LEU A 69 2.24 -12.29 -18.15
CA LEU A 69 2.12 -11.06 -17.39
C LEU A 69 1.23 -10.05 -18.14
N PRO A 70 0.36 -9.31 -17.45
CA PRO A 70 -0.30 -8.15 -18.02
C PRO A 70 0.71 -7.02 -18.22
N MET A 71 0.33 -6.01 -19.00
CA MET A 71 1.13 -4.80 -19.16
C MET A 71 1.15 -4.01 -17.83
N PRO A 72 2.23 -3.25 -17.52
CA PRO A 72 2.31 -2.49 -16.27
C PRO A 72 1.14 -1.53 -16.05
N ASN A 73 0.66 -0.88 -17.11
CA ASN A 73 -0.49 0.03 -17.07
C ASN A 73 -1.84 -0.67 -16.80
N GLN A 74 -1.91 -2.01 -16.87
CA GLN A 74 -3.12 -2.78 -16.55
C GLN A 74 -3.16 -3.20 -15.08
N LEU A 75 -2.04 -3.15 -14.36
CA LEU A 75 -1.95 -3.60 -12.96
C LEU A 75 -2.85 -2.77 -12.03
N GLU A 76 -3.00 -1.47 -12.28
CA GLU A 76 -3.89 -0.61 -11.49
C GLU A 76 -5.37 -1.00 -11.67
N ALA A 77 -5.79 -1.30 -12.90
CA ALA A 77 -7.15 -1.74 -13.18
C ALA A 77 -7.44 -3.10 -12.53
N ILE A 78 -6.45 -4.01 -12.53
CA ILE A 78 -6.55 -5.30 -11.84
C ILE A 78 -6.66 -5.09 -10.33
N ALA A 79 -5.79 -4.27 -9.72
CA ALA A 79 -5.80 -3.96 -8.29
C ALA A 79 -7.17 -3.46 -7.83
N ARG A 80 -7.73 -2.51 -8.58
CA ARG A 80 -9.05 -1.93 -8.30
C ARG A 80 -10.17 -2.97 -8.39
N ALA A 81 -10.14 -3.83 -9.40
CA ALA A 81 -11.14 -4.87 -9.60
C ALA A 81 -11.15 -5.90 -8.47
N VAL A 82 -9.97 -6.29 -7.94
CA VAL A 82 -9.85 -7.30 -6.88
C VAL A 82 -9.72 -6.70 -5.48
N HIS A 83 -9.90 -5.39 -5.33
CA HIS A 83 -9.72 -4.66 -4.07
C HIS A 83 -8.36 -4.90 -3.39
N GLY A 84 -7.29 -5.03 -4.19
CA GLY A 84 -5.91 -5.26 -3.72
C GLY A 84 -5.02 -4.01 -3.83
N ASP A 85 -3.84 -4.10 -3.23
CA ASP A 85 -2.80 -3.07 -3.37
C ASP A 85 -2.04 -3.25 -4.70
N VAL A 86 -1.94 -2.19 -5.50
CA VAL A 86 -1.17 -2.17 -6.74
C VAL A 86 0.31 -2.49 -6.50
N ARG A 87 0.85 -2.13 -5.33
CA ARG A 87 2.22 -2.45 -4.93
C ARG A 87 2.46 -3.96 -4.92
N ASP A 88 1.55 -4.73 -4.34
CA ASP A 88 1.71 -6.18 -4.22
C ASP A 88 1.69 -6.84 -5.60
N LEU A 89 0.87 -6.33 -6.52
CA LEU A 89 0.84 -6.76 -7.92
C LEU A 89 2.12 -6.39 -8.68
N LEU A 90 2.69 -5.20 -8.44
CA LEU A 90 3.96 -4.76 -9.02
C LEU A 90 5.14 -5.62 -8.51
N VAL A 91 5.13 -5.99 -7.23
CA VAL A 91 6.14 -6.90 -6.65
C VAL A 91 5.97 -8.31 -7.19
N ALA A 92 4.74 -8.84 -7.21
CA ALA A 92 4.45 -10.19 -7.69
C ALA A 92 4.83 -10.36 -9.17
N SER A 93 4.53 -9.35 -10.00
CA SER A 93 4.90 -9.31 -11.43
C SER A 93 6.39 -9.09 -11.68
N GLY A 94 7.17 -8.73 -10.66
CA GLY A 94 8.60 -8.46 -10.78
C GLY A 94 8.94 -7.12 -11.43
N VAL A 95 7.96 -6.22 -11.59
CA VAL A 95 8.19 -4.86 -12.10
C VAL A 95 9.01 -4.05 -11.09
N ILE A 96 8.79 -4.27 -9.79
CA ILE A 96 9.61 -3.71 -8.72
C ILE A 96 10.08 -4.83 -7.79
N SER A 97 11.25 -4.64 -7.15
CA SER A 97 11.68 -5.55 -6.09
C SER A 97 10.94 -5.22 -4.79
N GLY A 98 10.66 -6.24 -3.96
CA GLY A 98 9.95 -6.06 -2.68
C GLY A 98 10.64 -5.08 -1.71
N HIS A 99 11.95 -4.88 -1.87
CA HIS A 99 12.79 -3.96 -1.10
C HIS A 99 12.87 -2.55 -1.69
N SER A 100 12.50 -2.36 -2.96
CA SER A 100 12.62 -1.08 -3.67
C SER A 100 11.53 -0.07 -3.30
N TRP A 101 10.45 -0.52 -2.65
CA TRP A 101 9.36 0.33 -2.22
C TRP A 101 9.15 0.15 -0.72
N PRO A 102 9.37 1.18 0.14
CA PRO A 102 9.09 1.09 1.56
C PRO A 102 7.65 0.59 1.76
N LYS A 103 7.42 -0.49 2.52
CA LYS A 103 6.06 -0.96 2.86
C LYS A 103 5.17 0.17 3.42
N ASN A 104 5.81 1.24 3.93
CA ASN A 104 5.18 2.40 4.56
C ASN A 104 5.34 3.70 3.74
N ALA A 105 5.55 3.65 2.42
CA ALA A 105 5.67 4.86 1.59
C ALA A 105 4.39 5.73 1.62
N ASN A 106 3.27 5.18 2.10
CA ASN A 106 2.00 5.89 2.27
C ASN A 106 1.70 6.33 3.73
N GLY A 107 2.68 6.26 4.64
CA GLY A 107 2.51 6.78 6.01
C GLY A 107 2.48 8.32 6.10
N GLY A 108 2.89 9.04 5.04
CA GLY A 108 3.11 10.49 5.09
C GLY A 108 2.19 11.34 4.22
N VAL A 109 1.42 10.77 3.29
CA VAL A 109 0.50 11.54 2.44
C VAL A 109 -0.77 10.73 2.23
N LEU A 110 -1.66 10.80 3.20
CA LEU A 110 -2.99 10.21 3.10
C LEU A 110 -3.74 10.88 1.94
N SER A 111 -4.20 10.04 1.01
CA SER A 111 -5.30 10.37 0.12
C SER A 111 -6.48 10.94 0.92
N SER A 112 -7.09 11.97 0.37
CA SER A 112 -8.03 12.92 0.98
C SER A 112 -9.34 12.39 1.58
N ASN A 113 -9.45 11.10 1.92
CA ASN A 113 -10.67 10.50 2.47
C ASN A 113 -10.48 9.67 3.76
N SER A 114 -9.25 9.57 4.29
CA SER A 114 -9.03 9.08 5.65
C SER A 114 -8.53 10.26 6.46
N GLN A 115 -9.23 10.58 7.55
CA GLN A 115 -8.86 11.62 8.50
C GLN A 115 -7.33 11.58 8.70
N PRO A 116 -6.57 12.65 8.36
CA PRO A 116 -5.14 12.63 8.59
C PRO A 116 -4.93 12.40 10.08
N THR A 117 -4.32 11.27 10.43
CA THR A 117 -3.80 11.06 11.78
C THR A 117 -2.85 12.23 11.98
N ARG A 118 -3.27 13.24 12.76
CA ARG A 118 -2.45 14.42 13.00
C ARG A 118 -1.25 13.94 13.78
N LEU A 119 -0.13 13.79 13.08
CA LEU A 119 1.13 13.42 13.69
C LEU A 119 1.55 14.55 14.63
N THR A 120 1.75 14.21 15.89
CA THR A 120 2.29 15.15 16.88
C THR A 120 3.79 15.37 16.62
N PRO A 121 4.36 16.52 17.02
CA PRO A 121 5.80 16.76 16.90
C PRO A 121 6.66 15.69 17.59
N GLU A 122 6.16 15.13 18.69
CA GLU A 122 6.82 14.06 19.44
C GLU A 122 6.85 12.75 18.65
N GLU A 123 5.72 12.35 18.05
CA GLU A 123 5.66 11.17 17.19
C GLU A 123 6.51 11.34 15.92
N ALA A 124 6.59 12.56 15.38
CA ALA A 124 7.48 12.87 14.27
C ALA A 124 8.96 12.70 14.65
N ALA A 125 9.35 13.15 15.85
CA ALA A 125 10.70 12.97 16.36
C ALA A 125 11.08 11.49 16.52
N ASP A 126 10.13 10.65 16.95
CA ASP A 126 10.30 9.20 17.03
C ASP A 126 10.51 8.57 15.66
N LEU A 127 9.69 8.95 14.67
CA LEU A 127 9.82 8.45 13.29
C LEU A 127 11.14 8.87 12.63
N TRP A 128 11.66 10.04 12.97
CA TRP A 128 12.93 10.54 12.44
C TRP A 128 14.16 10.03 13.19
N GLY A 129 13.96 9.20 14.23
CA GLY A 129 15.06 8.65 15.02
C GLY A 129 15.80 9.69 15.86
N ILE A 130 15.12 10.79 16.23
CA ILE A 130 15.70 11.84 17.06
C ILE A 130 15.59 11.41 18.52
N THR A 131 16.68 10.80 19.01
CA THR A 131 16.77 10.26 20.38
C THR A 131 17.48 11.20 21.36
N ASP A 132 18.25 12.19 20.86
CA ASP A 132 18.90 13.19 21.72
C ASP A 132 17.84 14.11 22.36
N VAL A 133 17.87 14.22 23.69
CA VAL A 133 16.87 14.95 24.47
C VAL A 133 16.86 16.44 24.15
N GLY A 134 18.04 17.03 23.91
CA GLY A 134 18.18 18.45 23.60
C GLY A 134 17.65 18.79 22.21
N VAL A 135 18.07 18.02 21.20
CA VAL A 135 17.59 18.18 19.82
C VAL A 135 16.09 17.92 19.71
N ARG A 136 15.59 16.90 20.41
CA ARG A 136 14.16 16.58 20.47
C ARG A 136 13.35 17.72 21.07
N GLY A 137 13.79 18.26 22.21
CA GLY A 137 13.11 19.38 22.86
C GLY A 137 13.05 20.62 21.98
N MET A 138 14.17 20.96 21.32
CA MET A 138 14.24 22.09 20.40
C MET A 138 13.27 21.94 19.21
N LEU A 139 13.20 20.74 18.62
CA LEU A 139 12.31 20.46 17.49
C LEU A 139 10.85 20.61 17.89
N VAL A 140 10.45 19.94 18.97
CA VAL A 140 9.07 19.96 19.47
C VAL A 140 8.59 21.39 19.73
N GLU A 141 9.40 22.19 20.44
CA GLU A 141 9.04 23.58 20.75
C GLU A 141 8.96 24.45 19.50
N SER A 142 9.89 24.26 18.56
CA SER A 142 9.92 25.02 17.30
C SER A 142 8.68 24.75 16.45
N VAL A 143 8.28 23.48 16.33
CA VAL A 143 7.08 23.08 15.60
C VAL A 143 5.81 23.59 16.30
N ASN A 144 5.71 23.45 17.62
CA ASN A 144 4.58 23.98 18.39
C ASN A 144 4.43 25.50 18.24
N THR A 145 5.54 26.23 18.27
CA THR A 145 5.55 27.67 18.04
C THR A 145 5.09 28.02 16.63
N ALA A 146 5.56 27.31 15.59
CA ALA A 146 5.12 27.53 14.22
C ALA A 146 3.61 27.28 14.04
N ILE A 147 3.08 26.20 14.62
CA ILE A 147 1.65 25.87 14.57
C ILE A 147 0.82 26.97 15.24
N ARG A 148 1.26 27.47 16.40
CA ARG A 148 0.59 28.57 17.10
C ARG A 148 0.52 29.82 16.21
N LEU A 149 1.64 30.22 15.61
CA LEU A 149 1.71 31.37 14.73
C LEU A 149 0.81 31.22 13.50
N GLN A 150 0.74 30.02 12.90
CA GLN A 150 -0.16 29.74 11.79
C GLN A 150 -1.64 29.89 12.20
N ASN A 151 -2.03 29.31 13.33
CA ASN A 151 -3.40 29.42 13.85
C ASN A 151 -3.81 30.86 14.13
N GLU A 152 -2.89 31.67 14.67
CA GLU A 152 -3.10 33.11 14.89
C GLU A 152 -3.29 33.87 13.56
N ALA A 153 -2.47 33.58 12.55
CA ALA A 153 -2.57 34.18 11.22
C ALA A 153 -3.90 33.82 10.54
N ASP A 154 -4.30 32.55 10.57
CA ASP A 154 -5.55 32.07 9.99
C ASP A 154 -6.78 32.67 10.67
N SER A 155 -6.73 32.82 12.00
CA SER A 155 -7.79 33.45 12.78
C SER A 155 -7.96 34.94 12.44
N ARG A 156 -6.84 35.65 12.20
CA ARG A 156 -6.87 37.05 11.74
C ARG A 156 -7.47 37.17 10.33
N ALA A 157 -7.08 36.28 9.40
CA ALA A 157 -7.59 36.28 8.04
C ALA A 157 -9.11 36.01 7.98
N ARG A 158 -9.62 35.08 8.80
CA ARG A 158 -11.06 34.78 8.89
C ARG A 158 -11.87 35.91 9.54
N GLY A 159 -11.30 36.60 10.53
CA GLY A 159 -11.94 37.73 11.20
C GLY A 159 -12.04 39.00 10.34
N ASP A 160 -11.19 39.15 9.33
CA ASP A 160 -11.23 40.25 8.36
C ASP A 160 -12.26 39.99 7.24
N ALA A 161 -12.38 38.73 6.79
CA ALA A 161 -13.36 38.33 5.79
C ALA A 161 -14.83 38.38 6.27
N GLY A 162 -15.09 38.32 7.58
CA GLY A 162 -16.43 38.40 8.17
C GLY A 162 -16.94 39.82 8.46
N ARG A 163 -16.16 40.86 8.14
CA ARG A 163 -16.46 42.27 8.42
C ARG A 163 -16.73 43.13 7.18
N ARG A 164 -16.99 42.50 6.03
CA ARG A 164 -17.34 43.15 4.76
C ARG A 164 -18.71 42.77 4.28
#